data_AF-A0A4Q2J251-F1
#
_entry.id   AF-A0A4Q2J251-F1
#
_cell.length_a   1.000
_cell.length_b   1.000
_cell.length_c   1.000
_cell.angle_alpha   90.00
_cell.angle_beta   90.00
_cell.angle_gamma   90.00
#
_symmetry.space_group_name_H-M   'P 1'
#
loop_
_entity.id
_entity.type
_entity.pdbx_description
1 polymer ?
#
loop_
_entity_poly.entity_id
_entity_poly.type
_entity_poly.pdbx_seq_one_letter_code
_entity_poly.pdbx_strand_id
1 'polypeptide(L)' 'MRIKIADTWHEVKLGTPIMIELSQADRRNIANMAPTATKYACFADGEPMSVDQKRDWMDG' A
#
# COMPACT_ATOMS: atom_id res chain seq x y z
N MET A 1 1.39 -10.42 -7.49
CA MET A 1 1.38 -9.25 -6.58
C MET A 1 2.28 -8.19 -7.18
N ARG A 2 1.89 -6.92 -7.06
CA ARG A 2 2.73 -5.77 -7.41
C ARG A 2 2.73 -4.78 -6.25
N ILE A 3 3.83 -4.08 -6.06
CA ILE A 3 3.99 -3.11 -4.97
C ILE A 3 4.42 -1.80 -5.63
N LYS A 4 3.77 -0.69 -5.26
CA LYS A 4 4.19 0.65 -5.69
C LYS A 4 5.10 1.23 -4.62
N ILE A 5 6.32 1.60 -5.00
CA ILE A 5 7.28 2.30 -4.13
C ILE A 5 7.53 3.66 -4.76
N ALA A 6 7.17 4.74 -4.06
CA ALA A 6 7.07 6.08 -4.64
C ALA A 6 6.25 6.05 -5.94
N ASP A 7 6.86 6.31 -7.09
CA ASP A 7 6.18 6.34 -8.39
C ASP A 7 6.46 5.12 -9.27
N THR A 8 7.12 4.09 -8.73
CA THR A 8 7.50 2.90 -9.50
C THR A 8 6.73 1.66 -9.05
N TRP A 9 6.15 0.95 -10.02
CA TRP A 9 5.56 -0.37 -9.81
C TRP A 9 6.62 -1.46 -9.91
N HIS A 10 6.69 -2.30 -8.89
CA HIS A 10 7.52 -3.51 -8.86
C HIS A 10 6.64 -4.75 -8.91
N GLU A 11 6.96 -5.66 -9.81
CA GLU A 11 6.26 -6.94 -9.92
C GLU A 11 7.02 -8.05 -9.19
N VAL A 12 6.28 -8.94 -8.51
CA VAL A 12 6.87 -10.16 -7.95
C VAL A 12 7.32 -11.07 -9.10
N LYS A 13 8.64 -11.26 -9.23
CA LYS A 13 9.23 -12.20 -10.17
C LYS A 13 9.31 -13.59 -9.54
N LEU A 14 9.02 -14.62 -10.32
CA LEU A 14 9.22 -16.01 -9.89
C LEU A 14 10.68 -16.24 -9.46
N GLY A 15 10.87 -16.88 -8.31
CA GLY A 15 12.19 -17.13 -7.72
C GLY A 15 12.80 -15.96 -6.94
N THR A 16 12.16 -14.79 -6.90
CA THR A 16 12.61 -13.65 -6.08
C THR A 16 11.55 -13.31 -5.03
N PRO A 17 11.70 -13.77 -3.77
CA PRO A 17 10.75 -13.46 -2.72
C PRO A 17 10.78 -11.96 -2.40
N ILE A 18 9.62 -11.42 -2.01
CA ILE A 18 9.51 -10.08 -1.45
C ILE A 18 9.11 -10.21 0.01
N MET A 19 9.78 -9.48 0.89
CA MET A 19 9.42 -9.35 2.30
C MET A 19 8.92 -7.93 2.55
N ILE A 20 7.76 -7.80 3.20
CA ILE A 20 7.23 -6.54 3.72
C ILE A 20 7.12 -6.70 5.23
N GLU A 21 7.83 -5.89 5.98
CA GLU A 21 7.68 -5.83 7.43
C GLU A 21 6.47 -4.97 7.79
N LEU A 22 5.61 -5.48 8.67
CA LEU A 22 4.41 -4.78 9.12
C LEU A 22 4.58 -4.32 10.56
N SER A 23 4.26 -3.05 10.81
CA SER A 23 4.13 -2.54 12.16
C SER A 23 2.88 -3.11 12.85
N GLN A 24 2.75 -2.88 14.16
CA GLN A 24 1.50 -3.22 14.87
C GLN A 24 0.31 -2.41 14.36
N ALA A 25 0.53 -1.17 13.90
CA ALA A 25 -0.53 -0.34 13.33
C ALA A 25 -1.02 -0.92 11.99
N ASP A 26 -0.10 -1.33 11.11
CA ASP A 26 -0.45 -1.95 9.83
C ASP A 26 -1.28 -3.22 10.02
N ARG A 27 -0.87 -4.07 10.97
CA ARG A 27 -1.61 -5.30 11.31
C ARG A 27 -3.05 -5.02 11.71
N ARG A 28 -3.29 -3.99 12.54
CA ARG A 28 -4.65 -3.59 12.96
C ARG A 28 -5.44 -2.99 11.80
N ASN A 29 -4.82 -2.19 10.95
CA ASN A 29 -5.48 -1.58 9.81
C ASN A 29 -5.92 -2.63 8.79
N ILE A 30 -5.04 -3.59 8.47
CA ILE A 30 -5.33 -4.69 7.55
C ILE A 30 -6.40 -5.63 8.12
N ALA A 31 -6.38 -5.91 9.42
CA ALA A 31 -7.40 -6.76 10.06
C ALA A 31 -8.82 -6.20 9.93
N ASN A 32 -8.97 -4.87 9.82
CA ASN A 32 -10.24 -4.18 9.65
C ASN A 32 -10.54 -3.82 8.18
N MET A 33 -9.73 -4.28 7.23
CA MET A 33 -9.90 -3.96 5.82
C MET A 33 -11.18 -4.61 5.26
N ALA A 34 -11.94 -3.87 4.45
CA ALA A 34 -13.14 -4.39 3.82
C ALA A 34 -12.82 -5.63 2.94
N PRO A 35 -13.65 -6.69 2.92
CA PRO A 35 -13.38 -7.90 2.14
C PRO A 35 -13.23 -7.64 0.63
N THR A 36 -13.79 -6.54 0.13
CA THR A 36 -13.73 -6.12 -1.28
C THR A 36 -12.55 -5.20 -1.58
N ALA A 37 -11.77 -4.79 -0.58
CA ALA A 37 -10.62 -3.92 -0.80
C ALA A 37 -9.51 -4.70 -1.53
N THR A 38 -8.97 -4.09 -2.59
CA THR A 38 -7.90 -4.67 -3.42
C THR A 38 -6.56 -3.95 -3.25
N LYS A 39 -6.51 -2.89 -2.44
CA LYS A 39 -5.37 -2.01 -2.25
C LYS A 39 -5.24 -1.59 -0.79
N TYR A 40 -4.01 -1.53 -0.30
CA TYR A 40 -3.64 -0.96 0.98
C TYR A 40 -2.45 -0.03 0.78
N ALA A 41 -2.52 1.16 1.36
CA ALA A 41 -1.44 2.12 1.40
C ALA A 41 -1.43 2.80 2.77
N CYS A 42 -0.24 3.07 3.29
CA CYS A 42 -0.04 3.87 4.49
C CYS A 42 0.63 5.17 4.06
N PHE A 43 0.07 6.31 4.48
CA PHE A 43 0.62 7.64 4.22
C PHE A 43 1.15 8.21 5.54
N ALA A 44 2.23 8.97 5.50
CA ALA A 44 2.77 9.60 6.69
C ALA A 44 1.82 10.66 7.26
N ASP A 45 1.89 10.86 8.57
CA ASP A 45 1.20 11.97 9.22
C ASP A 45 1.78 13.30 8.69
N GLY A 46 0.91 14.17 8.17
CA GLY A 46 1.31 15.44 7.57
C GLY A 46 1.64 15.39 6.08
N GLU A 47 1.40 14.26 5.40
CA GLU A 47 1.49 14.18 3.93
C GLU A 47 0.62 15.28 3.29
N PRO A 48 1.17 16.21 2.48
CA PRO A 48 0.42 17.34 1.90
C PRO A 48 -0.63 16.93 0.86
N MET A 49 -0.79 15.64 0.61
CA MET A 49 -1.79 15.12 -0.32
C MET A 49 -3.19 15.14 0.30
N SER A 50 -4.15 15.69 -0.45
CA SER A 50 -5.58 15.56 -0.18
C SER A 50 -6.03 14.09 -0.25
N VAL A 51 -7.24 13.81 0.25
CA VAL A 51 -7.82 12.45 0.18
C VAL A 51 -7.95 11.99 -1.27
N ASP A 52 -8.35 12.87 -2.18
CA ASP A 52 -8.52 12.51 -3.59
C ASP A 52 -7.16 12.28 -4.27
N GLN A 53 -6.15 13.10 -3.97
CA GLN A 53 -4.78 12.85 -4.46
C GLN A 53 -4.22 11.51 -3.98
N LYS A 54 -4.53 11.10 -2.74
CA LYS A 54 -4.14 9.79 -2.20
C LYS A 54 -4.84 8.65 -2.94
N ARG A 55 -6.12 8.81 -3.28
CA ARG A 55 -6.88 7.85 -4.09
C ARG A 55 -6.30 7.75 -5.51
N ASP A 56 -6.09 8.88 -6.16
CA ASP A 56 -5.50 8.93 -7.51
C ASP A 56 -4.13 8.23 -7.52
N TRP A 57 -3.30 8.47 -6.51
CA TRP A 57 -2.00 7.80 -6.37
C TRP A 57 -2.12 6.28 -6.19
N MET A 58 -3.11 5.81 -5.42
CA MET A 58 -3.41 4.38 -5.26
C MET A 58 -3.99 3.75 -6.53
N ASP A 59 -4.68 4.54 -7.35
CA ASP A 59 -5.22 4.09 -8.63
C ASP A 59 -4.15 3.93 -9.69
N GLY A 60 -3.08 4.71 -9.58
CA GLY A 60 -1.80 4.44 -10.22
C GLY A 60 -1.77 4.86 -11.68
#